data_AF-A0AAF0B5H2-F1
#
_entry.id   AF-A0AAF0B5H2-F1
#
_cell.length_a   1.000
_cell.length_b   1.000
_cell.length_c   1.000
_cell.angle_alpha   90.00
_cell.angle_beta   90.00
_cell.angle_gamma   90.00
#
_symmetry.space_group_name_H-M   'P 1'
#
loop_
_entity.id
_entity.type
_entity.pdbx_description
1 polymer ?
#
loop_
_entity_poly.entity_id
_entity_poly.type
_entity_poly.pdbx_seq_one_letter_code
_entity_poly.pdbx_strand_id
1 'polypeptide(L)'
;MSYRVCDIISAIDNYVDDPKNSKGYNSISHFDYYCPNSKCDTDEKKIISAFIALIPLFNGMDDVENLESDKLAEYAILWLSYKLNQKTENGTTKLYDFYTKHIEKNSCYKENIPNNSNSKINISVIENKIKSMNMNIKDISNFYDPFKSLCNLYRELDANNKQCMPCLENVGEFFEKCEKVKNTLDISKGSSYSQLWYSLSNDYDKFKEKYNNVKCGYVSSPVACPRSSVTKNTLIKIAIIFVAASILFGVSYKYSLFGFRKKVKKRLRRKLKSLRRKWLIDI
;
A
#
# COMPACT_ATOMS: atom_id res chain seq x y z
N MET A 1 3.28 4.31 -7.51
CA MET A 1 2.38 3.47 -8.31
C MET A 1 2.38 3.91 -9.78
N SER A 2 2.03 3.02 -10.70
CA SER A 2 1.79 3.33 -12.11
C SER A 2 0.61 2.57 -12.72
N TYR A 3 0.17 2.96 -13.92
CA TYR A 3 -0.90 2.26 -14.63
C TYR A 3 -0.48 0.85 -15.07
N ARG A 4 0.78 0.63 -15.46
CA ARG A 4 1.29 -0.70 -15.87
C ARG A 4 1.19 -1.72 -14.74
N VAL A 5 1.57 -1.33 -13.52
CA VAL A 5 1.40 -2.17 -12.32
C VAL A 5 -0.07 -2.55 -12.14
N CYS A 6 -0.98 -1.58 -12.31
CA CYS A 6 -2.41 -1.77 -12.15
C CYS A 6 -3.03 -2.66 -13.23
N ASP A 7 -2.53 -2.59 -14.46
CA ASP A 7 -2.96 -3.46 -15.56
C ASP A 7 -2.51 -4.91 -15.34
N ILE A 8 -1.26 -5.12 -14.90
CA ILE A 8 -0.76 -6.46 -14.54
C ILE A 8 -1.59 -7.06 -13.40
N ILE A 9 -1.85 -6.28 -12.34
CA ILE A 9 -2.66 -6.75 -11.22
C ILE A 9 -4.08 -7.07 -11.69
N SER A 10 -4.69 -6.23 -12.53
CA SER A 10 -6.02 -6.48 -13.07
C SER A 10 -6.07 -7.76 -13.91
N ALA A 11 -5.04 -8.03 -14.71
CA ALA A 11 -4.93 -9.25 -15.51
C ALA A 11 -4.84 -10.50 -14.63
N ILE A 12 -4.02 -10.44 -13.58
CA ILE A 12 -3.87 -11.54 -12.61
C ILE A 12 -5.17 -11.74 -11.80
N ASP A 13 -5.85 -10.65 -11.41
CA ASP A 13 -7.15 -10.69 -10.71
C ASP A 13 -8.19 -11.44 -11.56
N ASN A 14 -8.31 -11.06 -12.84
CA ASN A 14 -9.22 -11.70 -13.78
C ASN A 14 -8.88 -13.16 -14.04
N TYR A 15 -7.59 -13.51 -14.13
CA TYR A 15 -7.17 -14.90 -14.31
C TYR A 15 -7.64 -15.79 -13.15
N VAL A 16 -7.50 -15.33 -11.92
CA VAL A 16 -7.87 -16.11 -10.73
C VAL A 16 -9.39 -16.19 -10.56
N ASP A 17 -10.12 -15.11 -10.86
CA ASP A 17 -11.57 -15.06 -10.65
C ASP A 17 -12.37 -15.74 -11.77
N ASP A 18 -11.94 -15.55 -13.03
CA ASP A 18 -12.59 -16.15 -14.19
C ASP A 18 -11.57 -16.45 -15.31
N PRO A 19 -10.93 -17.64 -15.28
CA PRO A 19 -9.95 -18.04 -16.28
C PRO A 19 -10.50 -18.04 -17.71
N LYS A 20 -11.83 -18.12 -17.90
CA LYS A 20 -12.49 -18.17 -19.22
C LYS A 20 -12.77 -16.78 -19.79
N ASN A 21 -12.87 -15.74 -18.95
CA ASN A 21 -13.18 -14.36 -19.35
C ASN A 21 -11.99 -13.40 -19.31
N SER A 22 -10.77 -13.92 -19.18
CA SER A 22 -9.56 -13.10 -19.27
C SER A 22 -9.40 -12.54 -20.69
N LYS A 23 -9.91 -11.31 -20.89
CA LYS A 23 -9.67 -10.50 -22.08
C LYS A 23 -8.55 -9.51 -21.75
N GLY A 24 -7.42 -9.67 -22.42
CA GLY A 24 -6.26 -8.78 -22.29
C GLY A 24 -5.03 -9.54 -21.81
N TYR A 25 -4.04 -9.63 -22.70
CA TYR A 25 -2.84 -10.50 -22.66
C TYR A 25 -3.13 -11.98 -22.99
N ASN A 26 -2.60 -12.41 -24.14
CA ASN A 26 -2.65 -13.77 -24.69
C ASN A 26 -1.92 -14.83 -23.83
N SER A 27 -1.82 -14.63 -22.51
CA SER A 27 -0.94 -15.37 -21.61
C SER A 27 -1.64 -16.13 -20.49
N ILE A 28 -2.97 -16.29 -20.51
CA ILE A 28 -3.71 -17.21 -19.60
C ILE A 28 -3.04 -18.59 -19.62
N SER A 29 -2.72 -19.03 -20.83
CA SER A 29 -1.53 -19.76 -21.26
C SER A 29 -0.49 -20.24 -20.24
N HIS A 30 0.12 -19.27 -19.56
CA HIS A 30 1.42 -19.39 -18.91
C HIS A 30 1.32 -19.46 -17.39
N PHE A 31 0.15 -19.28 -16.80
CA PHE A 31 0.02 -19.33 -15.34
C PHE A 31 0.04 -20.76 -14.79
N ASP A 32 -0.36 -21.75 -15.60
CA ASP A 32 -0.25 -23.17 -15.24
C ASP A 32 1.20 -23.64 -15.07
N TYR A 33 2.15 -22.94 -15.69
CA TYR A 33 3.58 -23.20 -15.53
C TYR A 33 4.06 -23.00 -14.09
N TYR A 34 3.41 -22.11 -13.33
CA TYR A 34 3.74 -21.83 -11.93
C TYR A 34 2.97 -22.72 -10.94
N CYS A 35 2.22 -23.71 -11.45
CA CYS A 35 1.51 -24.68 -10.62
C CYS A 35 2.45 -25.81 -10.15
N PRO A 36 2.39 -26.22 -8.87
CA PRO A 36 3.10 -27.40 -8.38
C PRO A 36 2.71 -28.63 -9.18
N ASN A 37 3.69 -29.36 -9.72
CA ASN A 37 3.48 -30.53 -10.58
C ASN A 37 2.57 -30.24 -11.80
N SER A 38 2.54 -28.99 -12.28
CA SER A 38 1.66 -28.52 -13.36
C SER A 38 0.16 -28.71 -13.06
N LYS A 39 -0.21 -28.78 -11.77
CA LYS A 39 -1.58 -29.04 -11.32
C LYS A 39 -1.98 -28.12 -10.16
N CYS A 40 -2.77 -27.10 -10.47
CA CYS A 40 -3.42 -26.24 -9.48
C CYS A 40 -4.81 -26.75 -9.10
N ASP A 41 -4.88 -27.97 -8.55
CA ASP A 41 -6.14 -28.68 -8.29
C ASP A 41 -6.99 -28.06 -7.16
N THR A 42 -6.42 -27.11 -6.40
CA THR A 42 -7.11 -26.40 -5.33
C THR A 42 -7.01 -24.90 -5.53
N ASP A 43 -7.99 -24.15 -5.04
CA ASP A 43 -8.00 -22.69 -5.14
C ASP A 43 -6.79 -22.05 -4.47
N GLU A 44 -6.32 -22.60 -3.34
CA GLU A 44 -5.10 -22.13 -2.69
C GLU A 44 -3.87 -22.30 -3.61
N LYS A 45 -3.73 -23.45 -4.27
CA LYS A 45 -2.64 -23.67 -5.23
C LYS A 45 -2.73 -22.70 -6.42
N LYS A 46 -3.93 -22.39 -6.91
CA LYS A 46 -4.15 -21.39 -7.97
C LYS A 46 -3.71 -19.99 -7.52
N ILE A 47 -4.09 -19.58 -6.31
CA ILE A 47 -3.70 -18.27 -5.75
C ILE A 47 -2.17 -18.19 -5.59
N ILE A 48 -1.53 -19.24 -5.05
CA ILE A 48 -0.07 -19.28 -4.89
C ILE A 48 0.62 -19.24 -6.26
N SER A 49 0.15 -20.02 -7.24
CA SER A 49 0.69 -20.01 -8.60
C SER A 49 0.60 -18.63 -9.25
N ALA A 50 -0.57 -17.99 -9.17
CA ALA A 50 -0.77 -16.65 -9.69
C ALA A 50 0.09 -15.59 -8.97
N PHE A 51 0.30 -15.73 -7.65
CA PHE A 51 1.26 -14.89 -6.92
C PHE A 51 2.70 -15.09 -7.42
N ILE A 52 3.13 -16.33 -7.64
CA ILE A 52 4.46 -16.63 -8.19
C ILE A 52 4.61 -16.00 -9.58
N ALA A 53 3.58 -16.08 -10.42
CA ALA A 53 3.59 -15.51 -11.76
C ALA A 53 3.57 -13.97 -11.79
N LEU A 54 2.99 -13.32 -10.78
CA LEU A 54 2.95 -11.87 -10.67
C LEU A 54 4.36 -11.25 -10.53
N ILE A 55 5.28 -11.95 -9.87
CA ILE A 55 6.64 -11.46 -9.61
C ILE A 55 7.49 -11.29 -10.89
N PRO A 56 7.64 -12.30 -11.78
CA PRO A 56 8.37 -12.12 -13.03
C PRO A 56 7.70 -11.10 -13.96
N LEU A 57 6.36 -10.97 -13.93
CA LEU A 57 5.67 -9.89 -14.66
C LEU A 57 6.09 -8.51 -14.15
N PHE A 58 6.23 -8.33 -12.84
CA PHE A 58 6.76 -7.09 -12.27
C PHE A 58 8.24 -6.85 -12.58
N ASN A 59 9.07 -7.89 -12.58
CA ASN A 59 10.48 -7.78 -12.95
C ASN A 59 10.67 -7.47 -14.44
N GLY A 60 9.74 -7.90 -15.30
CA GLY A 60 9.75 -7.63 -16.74
C GLY A 60 9.18 -6.27 -17.15
N MET A 61 8.67 -5.46 -16.20
CA MET A 61 8.26 -4.09 -16.52
C MET A 61 9.49 -3.21 -16.80
N ASP A 62 9.54 -2.55 -17.96
CA ASP A 62 10.61 -1.61 -18.31
C ASP A 62 10.89 -0.60 -17.18
N ASP A 63 12.17 -0.30 -16.93
CA ASP A 63 12.67 0.55 -15.85
C ASP A 63 12.26 2.04 -15.91
N VAL A 64 11.37 2.42 -16.83
CA VAL A 64 10.93 3.81 -17.05
C VAL A 64 10.32 4.45 -15.79
N GLU A 65 9.78 3.65 -14.88
CA GLU A 65 9.03 4.16 -13.72
C GLU A 65 9.81 4.20 -12.40
N ASN A 66 11.07 3.74 -12.36
CA ASN A 66 11.95 3.73 -11.17
C ASN A 66 11.24 3.28 -9.87
N LEU A 67 10.27 2.35 -9.97
CA LEU A 67 9.55 1.86 -8.80
C LEU A 67 10.48 1.03 -7.92
N GLU A 68 10.49 1.32 -6.63
CA GLU A 68 11.29 0.56 -5.66
C GLU A 68 10.82 -0.89 -5.57
N SER A 69 11.77 -1.82 -5.42
CA SER A 69 11.50 -3.25 -5.30
C SER A 69 10.58 -3.58 -4.12
N ASP A 70 10.80 -2.92 -2.99
CA ASP A 70 9.95 -3.04 -1.78
C ASP A 70 8.49 -2.69 -2.07
N LYS A 71 8.26 -1.67 -2.91
CA LYS A 71 6.91 -1.23 -3.29
C LYS A 71 6.22 -2.26 -4.18
N LEU A 72 6.92 -2.83 -5.16
CA LEU A 72 6.32 -3.86 -6.01
C LEU A 72 6.00 -5.13 -5.20
N ALA A 73 6.87 -5.52 -4.27
CA ALA A 73 6.61 -6.61 -3.35
C ALA A 73 5.38 -6.33 -2.47
N GLU A 74 5.22 -5.09 -1.97
CA GLU A 74 4.03 -4.67 -1.24
C GLU A 74 2.75 -4.91 -2.03
N TYR A 75 2.71 -4.48 -3.29
CA TYR A 75 1.51 -4.62 -4.12
C TYR A 75 1.16 -6.08 -4.40
N ALA A 76 2.18 -6.93 -4.64
CA ALA A 76 1.97 -8.37 -4.77
C ALA A 76 1.43 -9.00 -3.48
N ILE A 77 1.94 -8.58 -2.32
CA ILE A 77 1.51 -9.06 -1.01
C ILE A 77 0.08 -8.61 -0.67
N LEU A 78 -0.29 -7.37 -1.00
CA LEU A 78 -1.65 -6.86 -0.85
C LEU A 78 -2.63 -7.71 -1.66
N TRP A 79 -2.30 -7.99 -2.93
CA TRP A 79 -3.10 -8.84 -3.80
C TRP A 79 -3.24 -10.26 -3.24
N LEU A 80 -2.13 -10.88 -2.84
CA LEU A 80 -2.11 -12.23 -2.25
C LEU A 80 -3.00 -12.28 -1.01
N SER A 81 -2.84 -11.33 -0.09
CA SER A 81 -3.59 -11.29 1.16
C SER A 81 -5.09 -11.12 0.91
N TYR A 82 -5.47 -10.32 -0.08
CA TYR A 82 -6.86 -10.16 -0.50
C TYR A 82 -7.46 -11.47 -1.01
N LYS A 83 -6.78 -12.14 -1.94
CA LYS A 83 -7.26 -13.42 -2.49
C LYS A 83 -7.33 -14.52 -1.43
N LEU A 84 -6.35 -14.61 -0.55
CA LEU A 84 -6.37 -15.57 0.54
C LEU A 84 -7.51 -15.28 1.53
N ASN A 85 -7.79 -14.01 1.85
CA ASN A 85 -8.87 -13.66 2.78
C ASN A 85 -10.28 -13.98 2.25
N GLN A 86 -10.46 -14.12 0.93
CA GLN A 86 -11.71 -14.63 0.36
C GLN A 86 -11.95 -16.11 0.69
N LYS A 87 -10.91 -16.85 1.10
CA LYS A 87 -11.00 -18.19 1.66
C LYS A 87 -11.01 -18.05 3.18
N THR A 88 -12.18 -18.19 3.79
CA THR A 88 -12.45 -17.84 5.20
C THR A 88 -11.48 -18.45 6.21
N GLU A 89 -10.92 -19.63 5.91
CA GLU A 89 -9.96 -20.34 6.75
C GLU A 89 -8.61 -19.61 6.92
N ASN A 90 -8.22 -18.77 5.96
CA ASN A 90 -6.91 -18.11 5.95
C ASN A 90 -6.92 -16.74 6.64
N GLY A 91 -8.08 -16.16 6.95
CA GLY A 91 -8.19 -14.78 7.43
C GLY A 91 -7.49 -14.52 8.78
N THR A 92 -7.50 -15.50 9.69
CA THR A 92 -6.87 -15.40 11.02
C THR A 92 -5.38 -15.75 11.03
N THR A 93 -4.88 -16.33 9.95
CA THR A 93 -3.48 -16.73 9.82
C THR A 93 -2.60 -15.51 9.57
N LYS A 94 -1.43 -15.46 10.23
CA LYS A 94 -0.42 -14.44 9.90
C LYS A 94 0.13 -14.68 8.52
N LEU A 95 0.33 -13.62 7.75
CA LEU A 95 0.86 -13.75 6.39
C LEU A 95 2.23 -14.45 6.38
N TYR A 96 3.10 -14.15 7.35
CA TYR A 96 4.41 -14.79 7.49
C TYR A 96 4.31 -16.31 7.70
N ASP A 97 3.37 -16.76 8.53
CA ASP A 97 3.16 -18.19 8.81
C ASP A 97 2.63 -18.91 7.56
N PHE A 98 1.73 -18.26 6.81
CA PHE A 98 1.26 -18.78 5.52
C PHE A 98 2.41 -18.89 4.51
N TYR A 99 3.21 -17.82 4.37
CA TYR A 99 4.34 -17.78 3.44
C TYR A 99 5.35 -18.90 3.71
N THR A 100 5.83 -19.03 4.95
CA THR A 100 6.85 -20.04 5.32
C THR A 100 6.34 -21.48 5.15
N LYS A 101 5.04 -21.71 5.34
CA LYS A 101 4.44 -23.04 5.20
C LYS A 101 4.12 -23.41 3.74
N HIS A 102 3.57 -22.47 2.97
CA HIS A 102 2.97 -22.78 1.66
C HIS A 102 3.72 -22.20 0.45
N ILE A 103 4.40 -21.06 0.60
CA ILE A 103 5.07 -20.37 -0.53
C ILE A 103 6.57 -20.64 -0.53
N GLU A 104 7.26 -20.41 0.58
CA GLU A 104 8.71 -20.60 0.69
C GLU A 104 9.14 -22.03 0.35
N LYS A 105 8.31 -23.02 0.71
CA LYS A 105 8.56 -24.45 0.46
C LYS A 105 8.14 -24.90 -0.94
N ASN A 106 7.45 -24.06 -1.71
CA ASN A 106 6.95 -24.39 -3.03
C ASN A 106 8.10 -24.49 -4.04
N SER A 107 8.19 -25.59 -4.78
CA SER A 107 9.25 -25.81 -5.77
C SER A 107 9.21 -24.76 -6.89
N CYS A 108 8.02 -24.47 -7.43
CA CYS A 108 7.85 -23.47 -8.48
C CYS A 108 8.27 -22.07 -8.02
N TYR A 109 8.04 -21.72 -6.75
CA TYR A 109 8.53 -20.46 -6.20
C TYR A 109 10.06 -20.39 -6.20
N LYS A 110 10.73 -21.44 -5.71
CA LYS A 110 12.21 -21.50 -5.66
C LYS A 110 12.86 -21.52 -7.04
N GLU A 111 12.23 -22.17 -8.01
CA GLU A 111 12.74 -22.30 -9.37
C GLU A 111 12.57 -21.02 -10.19
N ASN A 112 11.45 -20.31 -10.00
CA ASN A 112 11.07 -19.19 -10.86
C ASN A 112 11.34 -17.82 -10.27
N ILE A 113 11.46 -17.70 -8.95
CA ILE A 113 11.78 -16.43 -8.31
C ILE A 113 13.28 -16.34 -8.10
N PRO A 114 13.93 -15.27 -8.61
CA PRO A 114 15.36 -15.09 -8.47
C PRO A 114 15.78 -15.07 -7.00
N ASN A 115 16.90 -15.71 -6.69
CA ASN A 115 17.56 -15.63 -5.39
C ASN A 115 18.76 -14.65 -5.38
N ASN A 116 19.05 -14.02 -6.52
CA ASN A 116 20.15 -13.07 -6.65
C ASN A 116 19.67 -11.61 -6.52
N SER A 117 20.61 -10.71 -6.22
CA SER A 117 20.36 -9.27 -6.06
C SER A 117 20.17 -8.51 -7.38
N ASN A 118 20.41 -9.15 -8.53
CA ASN A 118 20.33 -8.48 -9.84
C ASN A 118 18.90 -8.26 -10.31
N SER A 119 17.97 -9.08 -9.80
CA SER A 119 16.55 -8.92 -10.09
C SER A 119 15.90 -7.93 -9.14
N LYS A 120 15.03 -7.07 -9.68
CA LYS A 120 14.32 -6.03 -8.94
C LYS A 120 13.58 -6.62 -7.73
N ILE A 121 12.72 -7.60 -7.97
CA ILE A 121 12.10 -8.43 -6.94
C ILE A 121 12.77 -9.80 -6.94
N ASN A 122 13.23 -10.21 -5.77
CA ASN A 122 13.82 -11.52 -5.51
C ASN A 122 13.24 -12.08 -4.20
N ILE A 123 13.60 -13.34 -3.88
CA ILE A 123 13.11 -14.03 -2.68
C ILE A 123 13.34 -13.18 -1.41
N SER A 124 14.52 -12.58 -1.26
CA SER A 124 14.88 -11.79 -0.07
C SER A 124 14.03 -10.52 0.08
N VAL A 125 13.70 -9.85 -1.03
CA VAL A 125 12.82 -8.66 -1.02
C VAL A 125 11.43 -9.04 -0.56
N ILE A 126 10.87 -10.13 -1.11
CA ILE A 126 9.54 -10.63 -0.74
C ILE A 126 9.52 -11.03 0.74
N GLU A 127 10.49 -11.82 1.17
CA GLU A 127 10.57 -12.30 2.55
C GLU A 127 10.70 -11.14 3.55
N ASN A 128 11.59 -10.18 3.28
CA ASN A 128 11.78 -9.01 4.13
C ASN A 128 10.50 -8.17 4.21
N LYS A 129 9.80 -8.01 3.08
CA LYS A 129 8.55 -7.26 3.06
C LYS A 129 7.45 -7.96 3.85
N ILE A 130 7.29 -9.27 3.71
CA ILE A 130 6.34 -10.06 4.50
C ILE A 130 6.66 -9.98 6.00
N LYS A 131 7.94 -10.08 6.38
CA LYS A 131 8.38 -9.91 7.77
C LYS A 131 8.05 -8.53 8.33
N SER A 132 8.18 -7.47 7.51
CA SER A 132 7.82 -6.10 7.92
C SER A 132 6.30 -5.92 8.11
N MET A 133 5.50 -6.69 7.38
CA MET A 133 4.04 -6.74 7.46
C MET A 133 3.56 -7.92 8.32
N ASN A 134 4.13 -8.08 9.52
CA ASN A 134 3.79 -9.15 10.47
C ASN A 134 2.37 -8.99 11.04
N MET A 135 1.38 -9.22 10.19
CA MET A 135 -0.04 -8.99 10.41
C MET A 135 -0.85 -10.20 9.92
N ASN A 136 -2.09 -10.30 10.37
CA ASN A 136 -3.01 -11.31 9.85
C ASN A 136 -3.37 -11.01 8.39
N ILE A 137 -3.62 -12.05 7.60
CA ILE A 137 -4.00 -11.93 6.19
C ILE A 137 -5.24 -11.02 6.03
N LYS A 138 -6.25 -11.19 6.88
CA LYS A 138 -7.45 -10.34 6.89
C LYS A 138 -7.12 -8.86 7.06
N ASP A 139 -6.17 -8.55 7.92
CA ASP A 139 -5.79 -7.19 8.25
C ASP A 139 -5.08 -6.48 7.09
N ILE A 140 -4.19 -7.20 6.42
CA ILE A 140 -3.52 -6.71 5.19
C ILE A 140 -4.54 -6.59 4.06
N SER A 141 -5.46 -7.56 3.93
CA SER A 141 -6.47 -7.59 2.86
C SER A 141 -7.38 -6.37 2.83
N ASN A 142 -7.64 -5.74 3.99
CA ASN A 142 -8.48 -4.54 4.06
C ASN A 142 -7.91 -3.38 3.22
N PHE A 143 -6.59 -3.32 3.01
CA PHE A 143 -5.93 -2.28 2.22
C PHE A 143 -6.03 -2.50 0.71
N TYR A 144 -6.40 -3.69 0.25
CA TYR A 144 -6.45 -3.98 -1.19
C TYR A 144 -7.56 -3.21 -1.90
N ASP A 145 -8.72 -3.03 -1.27
CA ASP A 145 -9.85 -2.29 -1.84
C ASP A 145 -9.50 -0.82 -2.16
N PRO A 146 -8.95 -0.04 -1.21
CA PRO A 146 -8.42 1.30 -1.50
C PRO A 146 -7.31 1.29 -2.56
N PHE A 147 -6.39 0.33 -2.47
CA PHE A 147 -5.31 0.19 -3.44
C PHE A 147 -5.84 -0.04 -4.86
N LYS A 148 -6.81 -0.94 -5.05
CA LYS A 148 -7.48 -1.20 -6.34
C LYS A 148 -8.22 0.04 -6.84
N SER A 149 -8.88 0.78 -5.96
CA SER A 149 -9.51 2.05 -6.33
C SER A 149 -8.49 3.11 -6.76
N LEU A 150 -7.32 3.16 -6.13
CA LEU A 150 -6.20 4.01 -6.57
C LEU A 150 -5.68 3.57 -7.94
N CYS A 151 -5.65 2.27 -8.22
CA CYS A 151 -5.30 1.77 -9.55
C CYS A 151 -6.25 2.24 -10.64
N ASN A 152 -7.56 2.33 -10.36
CA ASN A 152 -8.52 2.90 -11.30
C ASN A 152 -8.21 4.37 -11.62
N LEU A 153 -7.76 5.15 -10.64
CA LEU A 153 -7.31 6.53 -10.85
C LEU A 153 -6.10 6.60 -11.79
N TYR A 154 -5.09 5.75 -11.59
CA TYR A 154 -3.92 5.71 -12.46
C TYR A 154 -4.26 5.30 -13.90
N ARG A 155 -5.17 4.33 -14.08
CA ARG A 155 -5.64 3.89 -15.40
C ARG A 155 -6.49 4.97 -16.09
N GLU A 156 -7.38 5.61 -15.34
CA GLU A 156 -8.16 6.74 -15.84
C GLU A 156 -7.26 7.89 -16.28
N LEU A 157 -6.23 8.18 -15.48
CA LEU A 157 -5.25 9.20 -15.81
C LEU A 157 -4.47 8.82 -17.06
N ASP A 158 -4.14 7.56 -17.31
CA ASP A 158 -3.34 7.17 -18.48
C ASP A 158 -4.18 7.04 -19.77
N ALA A 159 -5.48 6.74 -19.66
CA ALA A 159 -6.38 6.60 -20.79
C ALA A 159 -6.26 7.77 -21.81
N ASN A 160 -6.02 7.42 -23.07
CA ASN A 160 -5.92 8.38 -24.16
C ASN A 160 -7.24 9.15 -24.32
N ASN A 161 -7.15 10.46 -24.52
CA ASN A 161 -8.27 11.38 -24.81
C ASN A 161 -9.21 11.76 -23.64
N LYS A 162 -8.89 11.44 -22.37
CA LYS A 162 -9.67 12.00 -21.26
C LYS A 162 -9.30 13.45 -20.99
N GLN A 163 -10.29 14.34 -21.09
CA GLN A 163 -10.15 15.75 -20.73
C GLN A 163 -9.96 15.87 -19.21
N CYS A 164 -9.00 16.68 -18.79
CA CYS A 164 -8.76 16.94 -17.38
C CYS A 164 -9.99 17.61 -16.75
N MET A 165 -10.58 16.96 -15.75
CA MET A 165 -11.76 17.47 -15.05
C MET A 165 -11.37 18.08 -13.70
N PRO A 166 -12.06 19.13 -13.23
CA PRO A 166 -11.80 19.70 -11.90
C PRO A 166 -12.15 18.73 -10.78
N CYS A 167 -12.99 17.73 -11.05
CA CYS A 167 -13.31 16.67 -10.12
C CYS A 167 -13.34 15.31 -10.83
N LEU A 168 -13.06 14.25 -10.08
CA LEU A 168 -13.07 12.87 -10.55
C LEU A 168 -13.97 12.01 -9.65
N GLU A 169 -14.84 11.20 -10.23
CA GLU A 169 -15.71 10.28 -9.49
C GLU A 169 -14.89 9.20 -8.76
N ASN A 170 -13.89 8.64 -9.44
CA ASN A 170 -12.97 7.64 -8.89
C ASN A 170 -12.19 8.13 -7.66
N VAL A 171 -11.99 9.46 -7.50
CA VAL A 171 -11.37 10.02 -6.29
C VAL A 171 -12.33 9.88 -5.10
N GLY A 172 -13.63 10.08 -5.33
CA GLY A 172 -14.66 9.85 -4.31
C GLY A 172 -14.73 8.39 -3.87
N GLU A 173 -14.68 7.45 -4.81
CA GLU A 173 -14.64 6.01 -4.52
C GLU A 173 -13.40 5.63 -3.69
N PHE A 174 -12.23 6.14 -4.07
CA PHE A 174 -10.99 5.91 -3.34
C PHE A 174 -11.09 6.35 -1.88
N PHE A 175 -11.62 7.55 -1.62
CA PHE A 175 -11.77 8.05 -0.26
C PHE A 175 -12.79 7.25 0.56
N GLU A 176 -13.88 6.78 -0.04
CA GLU A 176 -14.82 5.90 0.66
C GLU A 176 -14.19 4.57 1.06
N LYS A 177 -13.38 3.97 0.19
CA LYS A 177 -12.65 2.74 0.51
C LYS A 177 -11.64 3.00 1.64
N CYS A 178 -10.90 4.10 1.58
CA CYS A 178 -10.00 4.51 2.66
C CYS A 178 -10.72 4.70 4.01
N GLU A 179 -11.91 5.29 4.00
CA GLU A 179 -12.71 5.48 5.21
C GLU A 179 -13.16 4.15 5.83
N LYS A 180 -13.58 3.19 5.00
CA LYS A 180 -13.90 1.83 5.47
C LYS A 180 -12.72 1.20 6.18
N VAL A 181 -11.52 1.29 5.61
CA VAL A 181 -10.30 0.78 6.26
C VAL A 181 -10.08 1.50 7.58
N LYS A 182 -10.15 2.84 7.59
CA LYS A 182 -9.94 3.65 8.80
C LYS A 182 -10.88 3.27 9.94
N ASN A 183 -12.13 2.97 9.65
CA ASN A 183 -13.11 2.57 10.68
C ASN A 183 -12.89 1.13 11.18
N THR A 184 -12.18 0.31 10.41
CA THR A 184 -11.73 -1.04 10.82
C THR A 184 -10.34 -1.06 11.44
N LEU A 185 -9.62 0.07 11.43
CA LEU A 185 -8.29 0.19 12.03
C LEU A 185 -8.42 0.08 13.54
N ASP A 186 -7.91 -1.02 14.07
CA ASP A 186 -7.65 -1.13 15.49
C ASP A 186 -6.29 -0.49 15.78
N ILE A 187 -6.32 0.60 16.55
CA ILE A 187 -5.14 1.39 16.95
C ILE A 187 -4.12 0.52 17.71
N SER A 188 -4.54 -0.59 18.30
CA SER A 188 -3.64 -1.55 18.97
C SER A 188 -2.73 -2.33 18.02
N LYS A 189 -3.03 -2.35 16.71
CA LYS A 189 -2.32 -3.18 15.71
C LYS A 189 -0.99 -2.59 15.20
N GLY A 190 -0.49 -1.51 15.81
CA GLY A 190 0.92 -1.15 15.79
C GLY A 190 1.48 -0.52 14.49
N SER A 191 2.79 -0.64 14.29
CA SER A 191 3.58 0.07 13.27
C SER A 191 3.32 -0.39 11.84
N SER A 192 3.04 -1.69 11.61
CA SER A 192 2.85 -2.25 10.27
C SER A 192 1.59 -1.69 9.57
N TYR A 193 0.52 -1.45 10.32
CA TYR A 193 -0.67 -0.75 9.81
C TYR A 193 -0.38 0.68 9.38
N SER A 194 0.40 1.39 10.19
CA SER A 194 0.80 2.76 9.89
C SER A 194 1.68 2.84 8.65
N GLN A 195 2.52 1.83 8.42
CA GLN A 195 3.35 1.70 7.23
C GLN A 195 2.50 1.49 5.97
N LEU A 196 1.53 0.58 5.97
CA LEU A 196 0.60 0.37 4.84
C LEU A 196 -0.21 1.63 4.53
N TRP A 197 -0.70 2.32 5.56
CA TRP A 197 -1.43 3.57 5.40
C TRP A 197 -0.54 4.68 4.79
N TYR A 198 0.67 4.85 5.32
CA TYR A 198 1.64 5.81 4.80
C TYR A 198 2.02 5.51 3.35
N SER A 199 2.21 4.23 3.04
CA SER A 199 2.51 3.74 1.70
C SER A 199 1.41 4.10 0.69
N LEU A 200 0.15 3.83 1.03
CA LEU A 200 -1.02 4.18 0.22
C LEU A 200 -1.17 5.70 0.05
N SER A 201 -0.97 6.47 1.13
CA SER A 201 -1.01 7.94 1.10
C SER A 201 0.02 8.50 0.13
N ASN A 202 1.27 8.00 0.19
CA ASN A 202 2.33 8.45 -0.70
C ASN A 202 2.04 8.11 -2.16
N ASP A 203 1.41 6.96 -2.44
CA ASP A 203 1.02 6.60 -3.79
C ASP A 203 -0.11 7.52 -4.31
N TYR A 204 -1.03 7.96 -3.46
CA TYR A 204 -2.01 8.99 -3.83
C TYR A 204 -1.38 10.38 -4.02
N ASP A 205 -0.37 10.74 -3.23
CA ASP A 205 0.37 12.00 -3.42
C ASP A 205 1.11 12.02 -4.76
N LYS A 206 1.75 10.91 -5.14
CA LYS A 206 2.35 10.73 -6.46
C LYS A 206 1.32 10.79 -7.59
N PHE A 207 0.12 10.26 -7.38
CA PHE A 207 -0.98 10.41 -8.34
C PHE A 207 -1.33 11.88 -8.55
N LYS A 208 -1.54 12.65 -7.47
CA LYS A 208 -1.84 14.09 -7.56
C LYS A 208 -0.71 14.85 -8.26
N GLU A 209 0.54 14.50 -7.97
CA GLU A 209 1.69 15.10 -8.64
C GLU A 209 1.66 14.84 -10.15
N LYS A 210 1.44 13.58 -10.57
CA LYS A 210 1.32 13.22 -12.00
C LYS A 210 0.14 13.93 -12.66
N TYR A 211 -1.00 14.01 -11.96
CA TYR A 211 -2.17 14.74 -12.42
C TYR A 211 -1.84 16.22 -12.66
N ASN A 212 -1.33 16.92 -11.64
CA ASN A 212 -1.10 18.36 -11.69
C ASN A 212 0.10 18.77 -12.53
N ASN A 213 1.17 17.98 -12.60
CA ASN A 213 2.41 18.44 -13.22
C ASN A 213 2.62 17.89 -14.63
N VAL A 214 2.08 16.70 -14.92
CA VAL A 214 2.38 15.98 -16.17
C VAL A 214 1.21 16.04 -17.14
N LYS A 215 -0.03 15.80 -16.67
CA LYS A 215 -1.18 15.63 -17.57
C LYS A 215 -2.18 16.80 -17.54
N CYS A 216 -2.39 17.43 -16.39
CA CYS A 216 -3.51 18.36 -16.13
C CYS A 216 -3.09 19.66 -15.42
N GLY A 217 -1.92 20.23 -15.74
CA GLY A 217 -1.37 21.38 -14.99
C GLY A 217 -2.09 22.72 -15.11
N TYR A 218 -3.18 22.78 -15.87
CA TYR A 218 -4.09 23.92 -15.92
C TYR A 218 -5.35 23.74 -15.05
N VAL A 219 -5.52 22.58 -14.40
CA VAL A 219 -6.67 22.26 -13.55
C VAL A 219 -6.24 22.21 -12.09
N SER A 220 -7.11 22.65 -11.18
CA SER A 220 -6.90 22.50 -9.74
C SER A 220 -6.77 21.02 -9.36
N SER A 221 -6.07 20.74 -8.26
CA SER A 221 -5.86 19.39 -7.71
C SER A 221 -7.14 18.54 -7.78
N PRO A 222 -7.06 17.26 -8.19
CA PRO A 222 -8.25 16.45 -8.42
C PRO A 222 -8.99 16.26 -7.09
N VAL A 223 -10.25 16.71 -7.06
CA VAL A 223 -11.16 16.51 -5.92
C VAL A 223 -12.26 15.52 -6.27
N ALA A 224 -12.88 14.93 -5.26
CA ALA A 224 -14.07 14.13 -5.48
C ALA A 224 -15.19 15.02 -6.05
N CYS A 225 -15.89 14.55 -7.09
CA CYS A 225 -17.05 15.28 -7.58
C CYS A 225 -18.14 15.40 -6.49
N PRO A 226 -18.84 16.55 -6.39
CA PRO A 226 -19.98 16.66 -5.50
C PRO A 226 -21.00 15.58 -5.87
N ARG A 227 -21.25 14.65 -4.97
CA ARG A 227 -22.34 13.67 -5.17
C ARG A 227 -23.66 14.43 -5.30
N SER A 228 -24.45 14.08 -6.31
CA SER A 228 -25.85 14.51 -6.39
C SER A 228 -26.56 14.18 -5.07
N SER A 229 -27.55 14.99 -4.70
CA SER A 229 -27.99 15.34 -3.34
C SER A 229 -28.54 14.24 -2.42
N VAL A 230 -28.20 12.96 -2.60
CA VAL A 230 -28.70 11.85 -1.79
C VAL A 230 -27.76 11.48 -0.63
N THR A 231 -26.50 11.93 -0.64
CA THR A 231 -25.49 11.62 0.42
C THR A 231 -24.85 12.85 1.07
N LYS A 232 -25.38 14.05 0.83
CA LYS A 232 -24.79 15.35 1.23
C LYS A 232 -24.53 15.53 2.73
N ASN A 233 -25.19 14.80 3.62
CA ASN A 233 -25.11 15.10 5.07
C ASN A 233 -23.93 14.46 5.81
N THR A 234 -23.20 13.50 5.22
CA THR A 234 -22.12 12.78 5.92
C THR A 234 -20.75 13.36 5.59
N LEU A 235 -20.46 13.61 4.31
CA LEU A 235 -19.15 14.09 3.83
C LEU A 235 -18.81 15.52 4.28
N ILE A 236 -19.79 16.42 4.34
CA ILE A 236 -19.59 17.82 4.76
C ILE A 236 -19.25 17.90 6.25
N LYS A 237 -19.86 17.05 7.09
CA LYS A 237 -19.53 16.97 8.52
C LYS A 237 -18.09 16.47 8.74
N ILE A 238 -17.62 15.55 7.89
CA ILE A 238 -16.28 14.95 7.99
C ILE A 238 -15.18 15.92 7.55
N ALA A 239 -15.40 16.71 6.48
CA ALA A 239 -14.43 17.72 6.04
C ALA A 239 -14.19 18.80 7.11
N ILE A 240 -15.25 19.22 7.82
CA ILE A 240 -15.15 20.20 8.92
C ILE A 240 -14.36 19.63 10.11
N ILE A 241 -14.55 18.34 10.42
CA ILE A 241 -13.78 17.64 11.48
C ILE A 241 -12.30 17.54 11.11
N PHE A 242 -11.95 17.34 9.83
CA PHE A 242 -10.57 17.27 9.36
C PHE A 242 -9.81 18.61 9.47
N VAL A 243 -10.49 19.72 9.16
CA VAL A 243 -9.91 21.06 9.34
C VAL A 243 -9.69 21.35 10.84
N ALA A 244 -10.66 21.02 11.70
CA ALA A 244 -10.55 21.21 13.14
C ALA A 244 -9.45 20.32 13.77
N ALA A 245 -9.36 19.05 13.39
CA ALA A 245 -8.36 18.13 13.90
C ALA A 245 -6.93 18.52 13.46
N SER A 246 -6.74 18.95 12.22
CA SER A 246 -5.43 19.40 11.71
C SER A 246 -4.92 20.64 12.46
N ILE A 247 -5.82 21.55 12.83
CA ILE A 247 -5.49 22.72 13.68
C ILE A 247 -5.11 22.28 15.10
N LEU A 248 -5.85 21.34 15.69
CA LEU A 248 -5.57 20.83 17.06
C LEU A 248 -4.26 20.02 17.15
N PHE A 249 -3.96 19.18 16.15
CA PHE A 249 -2.69 18.43 16.09
C PHE A 249 -1.50 19.32 15.74
N GLY A 250 -1.69 20.34 14.89
CA GLY A 250 -0.65 21.33 14.59
C GLY A 250 -0.27 22.19 15.82
N VAL A 251 -1.25 22.55 16.66
CA VAL A 251 -1.03 23.30 17.89
C VAL A 251 -0.41 22.43 19.00
N SER A 252 -0.85 21.18 19.16
CA SER A 252 -0.31 20.27 20.19
C SER A 252 1.15 19.87 19.92
N TYR A 253 1.52 19.66 18.65
CA TYR A 253 2.90 19.38 18.25
C TYR A 253 3.84 20.56 18.57
N LYS A 254 3.39 21.79 18.32
CA LYS A 254 4.17 23.02 18.60
C LYS A 254 4.35 23.25 20.11
N TYR A 255 3.32 23.01 20.93
CA TYR A 255 3.40 23.13 22.39
C TYR A 255 4.24 22.03 23.05
N SER A 256 4.17 20.79 22.54
CA SER A 256 4.97 19.66 23.03
C SER A 256 6.48 19.87 22.80
N LEU A 257 6.87 20.30 21.59
CA LEU A 257 8.26 20.59 21.25
C LEU A 257 8.83 21.77 22.06
N PHE A 258 8.00 22.78 22.35
CA PHE A 258 8.38 23.96 23.14
C PHE A 258 8.56 23.61 24.64
N GLY A 259 7.70 22.74 25.20
CA GLY A 259 7.81 22.24 26.56
C GLY A 259 9.08 21.40 26.78
N PHE A 260 9.42 20.54 25.81
CA PHE A 260 10.64 19.71 25.86
C PHE A 260 11.91 20.55 25.80
N ARG A 261 11.98 21.54 24.89
CA ARG A 261 13.12 22.48 24.79
C ARG A 261 13.33 23.27 26.09
N LYS A 262 12.26 23.71 26.76
CA LYS A 262 12.34 24.46 28.03
C LYS A 262 12.83 23.57 29.19
N LYS A 263 12.40 22.30 29.26
CA LYS A 263 12.88 21.33 30.27
C LYS A 263 14.35 20.97 30.07
N VAL A 264 14.78 20.72 28.83
CA VAL A 264 16.19 20.41 28.49
C VAL A 264 17.11 21.58 28.82
N LYS A 265 16.74 22.81 28.43
CA LYS A 265 17.52 24.04 28.74
C LYS A 265 17.62 24.30 30.26
N LYS A 266 16.55 24.01 31.03
CA LYS A 266 16.56 24.12 32.50
C LYS A 266 17.45 23.05 33.15
N ARG A 267 17.48 21.83 32.62
CA ARG A 267 18.34 20.74 33.11
C ARG A 267 19.82 21.00 32.82
N LEU A 268 20.15 21.52 31.63
CA LEU A 268 21.50 21.96 31.26
C LEU A 268 22.00 23.12 32.14
N ARG A 269 21.18 24.15 32.39
CA ARG A 269 21.54 25.25 33.31
C ARG A 269 21.78 24.79 34.75
N ARG A 270 21.01 23.81 35.24
CA ARG A 270 21.21 23.22 36.58
C ARG A 270 22.52 22.41 36.65
N LYS A 271 22.81 21.59 35.63
CA LYS A 271 24.09 20.85 35.53
C LYS A 271 25.30 21.79 35.45
N LEU A 272 25.21 22.87 34.67
CA LEU A 272 26.26 23.90 34.61
C LEU A 272 26.45 24.62 35.95
N LYS A 273 25.37 24.94 36.68
CA LYS A 273 25.48 25.53 38.03
C LYS A 273 26.04 24.57 39.08
N SER A 274 25.74 23.27 39.01
CA SER A 274 26.31 22.29 39.95
C SER A 274 27.79 22.01 39.67
N LEU A 275 28.19 21.98 38.40
CA LEU A 275 29.59 21.86 38.01
C LEU A 275 30.38 23.11 38.46
N ARG A 276 29.86 24.32 38.23
CA ARG A 276 30.49 25.57 38.70
C ARG A 276 30.64 25.65 40.22
N ARG A 277 29.74 25.05 41.02
CA ARG A 277 29.87 25.00 42.49
C ARG A 277 30.90 23.98 42.96
N LYS A 278 31.05 22.84 42.29
CA LYS A 278 32.14 21.89 42.58
C LYS A 278 33.51 22.53 42.37
N TRP A 279 33.69 23.21 41.24
CA TRP A 279 34.93 23.92 40.91
C TRP A 279 35.28 25.09 41.87
N LEU A 280 34.33 25.60 42.65
CA LEU A 280 34.57 26.66 43.65
C LEU A 280 34.85 26.13 45.06
N ILE A 281 34.68 24.82 45.29
CA ILE A 281 34.95 24.15 46.56
C ILE A 281 36.31 23.42 46.51
N ASP A 282 36.81 23.15 45.29
CA ASP A 282 38.10 22.49 45.02
C ASP A 282 39.26 23.48 44.73
N ILE A 283 39.12 24.77 45.10
CA ILE A 283 40.18 25.81 45.12
C ILE A 283 40.30 26.31 46.56
#